data_AF-A0A919YUT2-F1
#
_entry.id   AF-A0A919YUT2-F1
#
_cell.length_a   1.000
_cell.length_b   1.000
_cell.length_c   1.000
_cell.angle_alpha   90.00
_cell.angle_beta   90.00
_cell.angle_gamma   90.00
#
_symmetry.space_group_name_H-M   'P 1'
#
loop_
_entity.id
_entity.type
_entity.pdbx_description
1 polymer ?
#
loop_
_entity_poly.entity_id
_entity_poly.type
_entity_poly.pdbx_seq_one_letter_code
_entity_poly.pdbx_strand_id
1 'polypeptide(L)' 'MNIKVNLMVGEYQLDHVLSIEDHKLESLSEEEIEAVIEIRIRDWANDLIRIAWEVEEE' A
#
# COMPACT_ATOMS: atom_id res chain seq x y z
N MET A 1 -12.97 -3.05 -7.50
CA MET A 1 -12.96 -2.16 -6.33
C MET A 1 -11.78 -1.20 -6.40
N ASN A 2 -11.98 0.07 -6.05
CA ASN A 2 -10.92 1.09 -6.00
C ASN A 2 -10.64 1.50 -4.56
N ILE A 3 -9.37 1.49 -4.16
CA ILE A 3 -8.90 1.84 -2.82
C ILE A 3 -8.07 3.12 -2.95
N LYS A 4 -8.51 4.19 -2.29
CA LYS A 4 -7.72 5.42 -2.20
C LYS A 4 -6.67 5.23 -1.10
N VAL A 5 -5.41 5.38 -1.46
CA VAL A 5 -4.28 5.35 -0.55
C VAL A 5 -3.71 6.75 -0.42
N ASN A 6 -3.41 7.15 0.82
CA ASN A 6 -2.79 8.42 1.15
C ASN A 6 -1.57 8.10 2.02
N LEU A 7 -0.37 8.29 1.46
CA LEU A 7 0.88 8.15 2.19
C LEU A 7 1.38 9.53 2.57
N MET A 8 1.64 9.75 3.86
CA MET A 8 2.23 10.99 4.37
C MET A 8 3.57 10.70 5.04
N VAL A 9 4.58 11.49 4.69
CA VAL A 9 5.92 11.46 5.30
C VAL A 9 6.33 12.89 5.60
N GLY A 10 6.24 13.30 6.87
CA GLY A 10 6.43 14.70 7.26
C GLY A 10 5.41 15.60 6.55
N GLU A 11 5.88 16.58 5.79
CA GLU A 11 5.03 17.49 5.00
C GLU A 11 4.71 16.97 3.59
N TYR A 12 5.30 15.83 3.19
CA TYR A 12 5.08 15.25 1.87
C TYR A 12 3.86 14.33 1.89
N GLN A 13 3.01 14.47 0.87
CA GLN A 13 1.82 13.65 0.66
C GLN A 13 1.85 13.03 -0.74
N LEU A 14 1.60 11.73 -0.81
CA LEU A 14 1.41 10.99 -2.05
C LEU A 14 0.03 10.33 -2.05
N ASP A 15 -0.82 10.77 -2.97
CA ASP A 15 -2.12 10.17 -3.22
C ASP A 15 -2.02 9.14 -4.33
N HIS A 16 -2.64 7.98 -4.13
CA HIS A 16 -2.71 6.93 -5.14
C HIS A 16 -4.07 6.20 -5.09
N VAL A 17 -4.43 5.57 -6.20
CA VAL A 17 -5.62 4.71 -6.27
C VAL A 17 -5.19 3.33 -6.72
N LEU A 18 -5.34 2.35 -5.84
CA LEU A 18 -5.16 0.94 -6.17
C LEU A 18 -6.49 0.38 -6.68
N SER A 19 -6.45 -0.26 -7.84
CA SER A 19 -7.60 -0.98 -8.38
C SER A 19 -7.40 -2.48 -8.24
N ILE A 20 -8.43 -3.14 -7.70
CA ILE A 20 -8.53 -4.60 -7.63
C ILE A 20 -9.72 -5.01 -8.49
N GLU A 21 -9.48 -5.91 -9.43
CA GLU A 21 -10.51 -6.42 -10.33
C GLU A 21 -11.56 -7.21 -9.54
N ASP A 22 -12.84 -6.96 -9.80
CA ASP A 22 -13.94 -7.50 -8.97
C ASP A 22 -13.99 -9.03 -8.96
N HIS A 23 -13.66 -9.68 -10.08
CA HIS A 23 -13.61 -11.14 -10.18
C HIS A 23 -12.58 -11.80 -9.24
N LYS A 24 -11.60 -11.03 -8.72
CA LYS A 24 -10.64 -11.53 -7.72
C LYS A 24 -11.20 -11.51 -6.30
N LEU A 25 -12.35 -10.88 -6.09
CA LEU A 25 -12.98 -10.67 -4.80
C LEU A 25 -14.31 -11.44 -4.65
N GLU A 26 -14.93 -11.86 -5.76
CA GLU A 26 -16.28 -12.46 -5.80
C GLU A 26 -16.46 -13.69 -4.88
N SER A 27 -15.40 -14.45 -4.60
CA SER A 27 -15.46 -15.66 -3.77
C SER A 27 -14.87 -15.48 -2.36
N LEU A 28 -14.45 -14.27 -2.01
CA LEU A 28 -13.78 -13.98 -0.75
C LEU A 28 -14.78 -13.49 0.30
N SER A 29 -14.57 -13.92 1.54
CA SER A 29 -15.21 -13.31 2.70
C SER A 29 -14.70 -11.88 2.92
N GLU A 30 -15.41 -11.09 3.73
CA GLU A 30 -14.99 -9.72 4.06
C GLU A 30 -13.59 -9.69 4.69
N GLU A 31 -13.28 -10.61 5.60
CA GLU A 31 -11.96 -10.74 6.22
C GLU A 31 -10.86 -11.03 5.18
N GLU A 32 -11.13 -11.88 4.20
CA GLU A 32 -10.18 -12.18 3.12
C GLU A 32 -10.00 -10.98 2.16
N ILE A 33 -11.07 -10.23 1.89
CA ILE A 33 -10.99 -8.99 1.10
C ILE A 33 -10.11 -7.97 1.82
N GLU A 34 -10.30 -7.78 3.13
CA GLU A 34 -9.46 -6.89 3.95
C GLU A 34 -7.98 -7.30 3.90
N ALA A 35 -7.69 -8.60 4.04
CA ALA A 35 -6.33 -9.12 3.94
C ALA A 35 -5.70 -8.86 2.57
N VAL A 36 -6.47 -9.06 1.48
CA VAL A 36 -6.01 -8.75 0.12
C VAL A 36 -5.73 -7.25 -0.04
N ILE A 37 -6.60 -6.37 0.47
CA ILE A 37 -6.36 -4.92 0.44
C ILE A 37 -5.05 -4.58 1.15
N GLU A 38 -4.83 -5.12 2.34
CA GLU A 38 -3.63 -4.85 3.14
C GLU A 38 -2.35 -5.25 2.39
N ILE A 39 -2.34 -6.46 1.80
CA ILE A 39 -1.22 -6.94 0.98
C ILE A 39 -0.96 -5.98 -0.18
N ARG A 40 -2.00 -5.56 -0.90
CA ARG A 40 -1.86 -4.67 -2.06
C ARG A 40 -1.34 -3.28 -1.69
N ILE A 41 -1.76 -2.73 -0.55
CA ILE A 41 -1.23 -1.47 -0.03
C ILE A 41 0.24 -1.62 0.37
N ARG A 42 0.60 -2.73 1.03
CA ARG A 42 1.99 -2.99 1.46
C ARG A 42 2.93 -3.16 0.27
N ASP A 43 2.52 -3.93 -0.74
CA ASP A 43 3.29 -4.12 -1.97
C ASP A 43 3.52 -2.77 -2.67
N TRP A 44 2.47 -1.97 -2.82
CA TRP A 44 2.56 -0.62 -3.37
C TRP A 44 3.54 0.27 -2.60
N ALA A 45 3.48 0.25 -1.26
CA ALA A 45 4.38 1.04 -0.43
C ALA A 45 5.84 0.56 -0.55
N ASN A 46 6.06 -0.76 -0.59
CA ASN A 46 7.39 -1.36 -0.73
C ASN A 46 8.06 -1.00 -2.08
N ASP A 47 7.28 -0.93 -3.16
CA ASP A 47 7.79 -0.55 -4.47
C ASP A 47 8.20 0.93 -4.56
N LEU A 48 7.54 1.79 -3.77
CA LEU A 48 7.74 3.25 -3.79
C LEU A 48 8.77 3.75 -2.77
N ILE A 49 8.77 3.19 -1.56
CA ILE A 49 9.55 3.72 -0.44
C ILE A 49 10.92 3.04 -0.41
N ARG A 50 11.98 3.84 -0.54
CA ARG A 50 13.36 3.38 -0.33
C ARG A 50 14.00 4.21 0.76
N ILE A 51 14.52 3.52 1.77
CA ILE A 51 15.26 4.13 2.88
C ILE A 51 16.74 3.78 2.69
N ALA A 52 17.58 4.81 2.55
CA ALA A 52 19.02 4.68 2.58
C ALA A 52 19.54 5.24 3.90
N TRP A 53 20.60 4.63 4.43
CA TRP A 53 21.23 5.07 5.67
C TRP A 53 22.73 4.73 5.64
N GLU A 54 23.50 5.46 6.43
CA GLU A 54 24.92 5.20 6.70
C GLU A 54 25.20 5.43 8.20
N VAL A 55 26.28 4.84 8.71
CA VAL A 55 26.74 5.10 10.09
C VAL A 55 27.57 6.37 10.06
N GLU A 56 27.23 7.37 10.88
CA GLU A 56 28.12 8.51 11.10
C GLU A 56 29.27 8.09 12.03
N GLU A 57 30.52 8.38 11.65
CA GLU A 57 31.70 8.17 12.51
C GLU A 57 31.64 9.13 13.71
N GLU A 58 32.07 8.66 14.89
CA GLU A 58 32.09 9.45 16.16
C GLU A 58 33.03 10.67 16.12
#